data_AF-A6VMM5-F1
#
_entry.id   AF-A6VMM5-F1
#
_cell.length_a   1.000
_cell.length_b   1.000
_cell.length_c   1.000
_cell.angle_alpha   90.00
_cell.angle_beta   90.00
_cell.angle_gamma   90.00
#
_symmetry.space_group_name_H-M   'P 1'
#
loop_
_entity.id
_entity.type
_entity.pdbx_description
1 polymer ?
#
loop_
_entity_poly.entity_id
_entity_poly.type
_entity_poly.pdbx_seq_one_letter_code
_entity_poly.pdbx_strand_id
1 'polypeptide(L)'
;MKLDFKIILTLLILFPVAGIGQIGPKSTFIAKGSTDELNPGCSDDMERMAESIELEVYNMNQKYYSHTVYQSGAGICRGYRNQLGVDLTDSTTYYVRNPEEYYAIISRTNVSFLNQIKDMQYTTVFNIKAKDILDKLRQDEMETGKYRAKVNVQERADVLSDIVCQ
;
A
#
# COMPACT_ATOMS: atom_id res chain seq x y z
N MET A 1 4.61 -7.45 -44.23
CA MET A 1 5.96 -6.99 -43.80
C MET A 1 6.05 -7.27 -42.30
N LYS A 2 6.78 -8.32 -41.91
CA LYS A 2 6.94 -8.75 -40.51
C LYS A 2 8.03 -7.89 -39.87
N LEU A 3 7.70 -7.12 -38.83
CA LEU A 3 8.72 -6.47 -37.99
C LEU A 3 9.20 -7.47 -36.94
N ASP A 4 10.51 -7.70 -36.95
CA ASP A 4 11.21 -8.69 -36.14
C ASP A 4 11.51 -8.11 -34.73
N PHE A 5 11.02 -8.79 -33.69
CA PHE A 5 10.99 -8.30 -32.29
C PHE A 5 12.33 -8.45 -31.55
N LYS A 6 13.40 -8.82 -32.26
CA LYS A 6 14.71 -9.18 -31.68
C LYS A 6 15.74 -8.06 -31.58
N ILE A 7 15.43 -6.83 -32.02
CA ILE A 7 16.42 -5.72 -32.04
C ILE A 7 16.26 -4.75 -30.85
N ILE A 8 15.17 -4.83 -30.07
CA ILE A 8 14.95 -3.90 -28.94
C ILE A 8 15.71 -4.32 -27.67
N LEU A 9 16.32 -5.51 -27.62
CA LEU A 9 16.87 -6.07 -26.37
C LEU A 9 18.36 -5.79 -26.10
N THR A 10 19.06 -4.93 -26.87
CA THR A 10 20.53 -4.82 -26.72
C THR A 10 21.10 -3.39 -26.68
N LEU A 11 20.30 -2.37 -26.34
CA LEU A 11 20.86 -1.03 -26.11
C LEU A 11 20.12 -0.32 -24.97
N LEU A 12 20.50 -0.61 -23.73
CA LEU A 12 20.28 0.25 -22.57
C LEU A 12 21.16 -0.20 -21.40
N ILE A 13 22.49 -0.16 -21.60
CA ILE A 13 23.45 -0.05 -20.50
C ILE A 13 24.44 1.03 -20.92
N LEU A 14 24.68 1.99 -20.01
CA LEU A 14 25.59 3.15 -20.08
C LEU A 14 24.97 4.51 -20.45
N PHE A 15 24.17 5.05 -19.54
CA PHE A 15 24.26 6.47 -19.16
C PHE A 15 24.10 6.57 -17.64
N PRO A 16 25.01 7.25 -16.90
CA PRO A 16 24.74 7.62 -15.52
C PRO A 16 23.81 8.84 -15.57
N VAL A 17 22.51 8.61 -15.46
CA VAL A 17 21.54 9.71 -15.28
C VAL A 17 21.52 10.07 -13.80
N ALA A 18 22.37 11.02 -13.43
CA ALA A 18 22.09 11.88 -12.29
C ALA A 18 20.80 12.66 -12.61
N GLY A 19 19.82 12.61 -11.70
CA GLY A 19 18.64 13.48 -11.75
C GLY A 19 17.44 12.95 -12.53
N ILE A 20 16.81 11.88 -12.03
CA ILE A 20 15.35 11.76 -12.08
C ILE A 20 14.94 11.45 -10.65
N GLY A 21 14.37 12.43 -9.95
CA GLY A 21 13.70 12.17 -8.68
C GLY A 21 12.75 11.02 -8.91
N GLN A 22 12.98 9.89 -8.25
CA GLN A 22 12.02 8.81 -8.26
C GLN A 22 10.75 9.40 -7.63
N ILE A 23 9.74 9.72 -8.43
CA ILE A 23 8.39 9.94 -7.92
C ILE A 23 7.89 8.55 -7.53
N GLY A 24 8.43 8.02 -6.43
CA GLY A 24 7.79 6.98 -5.66
C GLY A 24 6.41 7.49 -5.20
N PRO A 25 5.51 6.59 -4.77
CA PRO A 25 4.26 7.03 -4.17
C PRO A 25 4.56 8.06 -3.07
N LYS A 26 3.88 9.21 -3.09
CA LYS A 26 3.97 10.15 -1.96
C LYS A 26 3.21 9.51 -0.81
N SER A 27 3.93 9.20 0.27
CA SER A 27 3.36 8.73 1.53
C SER A 27 3.12 9.92 2.46
N THR A 28 1.94 9.99 3.05
CA THR A 28 1.58 10.97 4.07
C THR A 28 1.15 10.22 5.33
N PHE A 29 1.73 10.57 6.47
CA PHE A 29 1.52 9.91 7.76
C PHE A 29 0.74 10.84 8.70
N ILE A 30 -0.33 10.34 9.33
CA ILE A 30 -1.16 11.12 10.25
C ILE A 30 -1.47 10.26 11.48
N ALA A 31 -1.05 10.70 12.67
CA ALA A 31 -1.45 10.05 13.91
C ALA A 31 -2.83 10.56 14.38
N LYS A 32 -3.61 9.69 15.01
CA LYS A 32 -4.92 10.06 15.57
C LYS A 32 -4.83 11.26 16.51
N GLY A 33 -5.74 12.21 16.34
CA GLY A 33 -5.78 13.45 17.12
C GLY A 33 -4.82 14.53 16.64
N SER A 34 -4.05 14.26 15.58
CA SER A 34 -3.23 15.24 14.86
C SER A 34 -3.88 15.60 13.52
N THR A 35 -3.77 16.87 13.12
CA THR A 35 -4.02 17.30 11.74
C THR A 35 -2.73 17.47 10.95
N ASP A 36 -1.58 17.33 11.61
CA ASP A 36 -0.27 17.57 11.03
C ASP A 36 0.27 16.28 10.38
N GLU A 37 0.81 16.44 9.16
CA GLU A 37 1.58 15.40 8.47
C GLU A 37 2.88 15.15 9.23
N LEU A 38 3.12 13.89 9.61
CA LEU A 38 4.30 13.46 10.34
C LEU A 38 5.44 13.16 9.36
N ASN A 39 6.63 13.67 9.65
CA ASN A 39 7.80 13.49 8.81
C ASN A 39 8.63 12.27 9.28
N PRO A 40 8.75 11.19 8.50
CA PRO A 40 9.57 10.03 8.87
C PRO A 40 11.08 10.32 8.91
N GLY A 41 11.52 11.49 8.44
CA GLY A 41 12.89 11.99 8.62
C GLY A 41 13.13 12.76 9.92
N CYS A 42 12.11 12.98 10.76
CA CYS A 42 12.20 13.71 12.03
C CYS A 42 12.02 12.76 13.22
N SER A 43 12.94 12.77 14.18
CA SER A 43 12.91 11.88 15.35
C SER A 43 11.64 12.01 16.18
N ASP A 44 11.19 13.23 16.40
CA ASP A 44 10.06 13.52 17.30
C ASP A 44 8.74 13.05 16.66
N ASP A 45 8.60 13.23 15.35
CA ASP A 45 7.45 12.71 14.59
C ASP A 45 7.48 11.18 14.50
N MET A 46 8.66 10.58 14.41
CA MET A 46 8.84 9.13 14.45
C MET A 46 8.39 8.54 15.79
N GLU A 47 8.78 9.16 16.91
CA GLU A 47 8.30 8.78 18.25
C GLU A 47 6.78 8.90 18.35
N ARG A 48 6.21 10.01 17.85
CA ARG A 48 4.74 10.20 17.79
C ARG A 48 4.05 9.11 16.97
N MET A 49 4.59 8.73 15.81
CA MET A 49 4.05 7.63 15.02
C MET A 49 4.11 6.30 15.79
N ALA A 50 5.27 6.01 16.41
CA ALA A 50 5.53 4.76 17.12
C ALA A 50 4.63 4.55 18.34
N GLU A 51 4.35 5.63 19.08
CA GLU A 51 3.55 5.60 20.31
C GLU A 51 2.04 5.77 20.06
N SER A 52 1.65 6.28 18.89
CA SER A 52 0.24 6.49 18.56
C SER A 52 -0.57 5.19 18.69
N ILE A 53 -1.81 5.30 19.15
CA ILE A 53 -2.73 4.14 19.18
C ILE A 53 -3.36 3.87 17.81
N GLU A 54 -3.26 4.83 16.90
CA GLU A 54 -3.79 4.78 15.56
C GLU A 54 -2.97 5.69 14.65
N LEU A 55 -2.52 5.13 13.54
CA LEU A 55 -1.72 5.80 12.52
C LEU A 55 -2.38 5.56 11.17
N GLU A 56 -2.60 6.64 10.44
CA GLU A 56 -3.12 6.60 9.07
C GLU A 56 -2.00 6.91 8.09
N VAL A 57 -1.91 6.12 7.02
CA VAL A 57 -0.95 6.30 5.95
C VAL A 57 -1.66 6.36 4.62
N TYR A 58 -1.46 7.45 3.91
CA TYR A 58 -2.01 7.69 2.59
C TYR A 58 -0.90 7.53 1.56
N ASN A 59 -1.13 6.72 0.54
CA ASN A 59 -0.21 6.59 -0.60
C ASN A 59 -0.95 6.89 -1.89
N MET A 60 -0.40 7.77 -2.72
CA MET A 60 -1.03 8.14 -3.98
C MET A 60 -0.03 8.27 -5.11
N ASN A 61 -0.45 7.79 -6.28
CA ASN A 61 0.15 8.15 -7.56
C ASN A 61 -0.95 8.17 -8.66
N GLN A 62 -0.54 8.26 -9.93
CA GLN A 62 -1.47 8.33 -11.05
C GLN A 62 -2.28 7.04 -11.28
N LYS A 63 -1.80 5.90 -10.77
CA LYS A 63 -2.40 4.57 -11.00
C LYS A 63 -3.25 4.08 -9.84
N TYR A 64 -2.92 4.47 -8.62
CA TYR A 64 -3.64 4.04 -7.44
C TYR A 64 -3.60 5.07 -6.32
N TYR A 65 -4.57 4.93 -5.42
CA TYR A 65 -4.64 5.56 -4.12
C TYR A 65 -4.82 4.49 -3.06
N SER A 66 -4.12 4.58 -1.93
CA SER A 66 -4.40 3.74 -0.78
C SER A 66 -4.49 4.54 0.50
N HIS A 67 -5.36 4.08 1.38
CA HIS A 67 -5.50 4.55 2.75
C HIS A 67 -5.37 3.34 3.66
N THR A 68 -4.35 3.38 4.51
CA THR A 68 -4.06 2.32 5.47
C THR A 68 -4.21 2.88 6.87
N VAL A 69 -4.93 2.16 7.72
CA VAL A 69 -5.11 2.48 9.13
C VAL A 69 -4.49 1.36 9.95
N TYR A 70 -3.54 1.73 10.80
CA TYR A 70 -2.89 0.88 11.78
C TYR A 70 -3.48 1.21 13.15
N GLN A 71 -3.86 0.20 13.94
CA GLN A 71 -4.43 0.40 15.28
C GLN A 71 -3.81 -0.56 16.30
N SER A 72 -3.40 -0.03 17.45
CA SER A 72 -3.00 -0.83 18.60
C SER A 72 -3.17 -0.05 19.90
N GLY A 73 -3.94 -0.61 20.85
CA GLY A 73 -4.16 0.03 22.15
C GLY A 73 -2.89 0.19 23.00
N ALA A 74 -1.82 -0.52 22.66
CA ALA A 74 -0.52 -0.43 23.33
C ALA A 74 0.45 0.60 22.71
N GLY A 75 0.04 1.27 21.62
CA GLY A 75 0.91 2.04 20.71
C GLY A 75 1.38 1.18 19.53
N ILE A 76 1.51 1.78 18.33
CA ILE A 76 1.81 1.06 17.07
C ILE A 76 3.03 0.15 17.22
N CYS A 77 4.19 0.68 17.60
CA CYS A 77 5.41 -0.13 17.60
C CYS A 77 5.48 -1.12 18.75
N ARG A 78 4.90 -0.78 19.90
CA ARG A 78 4.78 -1.72 21.02
C ARG A 78 3.83 -2.86 20.66
N GLY A 79 2.74 -2.58 19.96
CA GLY A 79 1.83 -3.59 19.41
C GLY A 79 2.54 -4.48 18.41
N TYR A 80 3.21 -3.89 17.42
CA TYR A 80 3.85 -4.59 16.31
C TYR A 80 4.94 -5.55 16.76
N ARG A 81 5.77 -5.14 17.75
CA ARG A 81 6.86 -5.95 18.30
C ARG A 81 6.38 -7.07 19.24
N ASN A 82 5.13 -7.03 19.70
CA ASN A 82 4.56 -8.00 20.63
C ASN A 82 3.54 -8.92 19.97
N GLN A 83 3.11 -9.96 20.70
CA GLN A 83 2.13 -10.93 20.20
C GLN A 83 0.72 -10.34 19.97
N LEU A 84 0.41 -9.18 20.56
CA LEU A 84 -0.85 -8.45 20.37
C LEU A 84 -1.02 -7.98 18.92
N GLY A 85 0.09 -7.61 18.27
CA GLY A 85 0.10 -7.09 16.92
C GLY A 85 -0.54 -5.70 16.79
N VAL A 86 -0.76 -5.35 15.54
CA VAL A 86 -1.39 -4.12 15.07
C VAL A 86 -2.50 -4.54 14.12
N ASP A 87 -3.72 -4.07 14.38
CA ASP A 87 -4.81 -4.24 13.45
C ASP A 87 -4.57 -3.31 12.26
N LEU A 88 -4.55 -3.87 11.07
CA LEU A 88 -4.27 -3.19 9.81
C LEU A 88 -5.51 -3.28 8.94
N THR A 89 -6.05 -2.12 8.56
CA THR A 89 -7.10 -2.00 7.55
C THR A 89 -6.53 -1.22 6.36
N ASP A 90 -6.48 -1.85 5.18
CA ASP A 90 -6.01 -1.22 3.95
C ASP A 90 -7.16 -1.08 2.96
N SER A 91 -7.31 0.10 2.38
CA SER A 91 -8.22 0.38 1.28
C SER A 91 -7.41 0.88 0.08
N THR A 92 -7.14 0.00 -0.88
CA THR A 92 -6.39 0.34 -2.10
C THR A 92 -7.32 0.43 -3.29
N THR A 93 -7.37 1.59 -3.93
CA THR A 93 -8.15 1.90 -5.13
C THR A 93 -7.24 1.97 -6.35
N TYR A 94 -7.51 1.17 -7.38
CA TYR A 94 -6.80 1.16 -8.64
C TYR A 94 -7.63 1.82 -9.74
N TYR A 95 -7.07 2.84 -10.37
CA TYR A 95 -7.72 3.54 -11.47
C TYR A 95 -7.49 2.78 -12.77
N VAL A 96 -8.57 2.59 -13.54
CA VAL A 96 -8.52 1.85 -14.81
C VAL A 96 -8.27 2.78 -15.98
N ARG A 97 -9.05 3.86 -16.06
CA ARG A 97 -8.94 4.87 -17.14
C ARG A 97 -8.89 6.30 -16.59
N ASN A 98 -9.68 6.57 -15.57
CA ASN A 98 -9.77 7.86 -14.89
C ASN A 98 -10.23 7.61 -13.44
N PRO A 99 -10.24 8.63 -12.58
CA PRO A 99 -10.67 8.48 -11.19
C PRO A 99 -12.12 8.03 -10.98
N GLU A 100 -12.99 8.15 -11.98
CA GLU A 100 -14.38 7.66 -11.90
C GLU A 100 -14.52 6.17 -12.25
N GLU A 101 -13.51 5.56 -12.88
CA GLU A 101 -13.49 4.15 -13.22
C GLU A 101 -12.39 3.43 -12.47
N TYR A 102 -12.78 2.73 -11.40
CA TYR A 102 -11.85 2.10 -10.49
C TYR A 102 -12.38 0.76 -9.96
N TYR A 103 -11.45 -0.04 -9.44
CA TYR A 103 -11.78 -1.11 -8.51
C TYR A 103 -10.96 -0.91 -7.24
N ALA A 104 -11.53 -1.29 -6.10
CA ALA A 104 -10.88 -1.19 -4.80
C ALA A 104 -10.80 -2.56 -4.15
N ILE A 105 -9.67 -2.79 -3.47
CA ILE A 105 -9.45 -3.93 -2.57
C ILE A 105 -9.41 -3.37 -1.16
N ILE A 106 -10.30 -3.88 -0.30
CA ILE A 106 -10.34 -3.53 1.11
C ILE A 106 -9.93 -4.77 1.88
N SER A 107 -8.86 -4.67 2.67
CA SER A 107 -8.32 -5.78 3.45
C SER A 107 -8.27 -5.41 4.93
N ARG A 108 -8.52 -6.39 5.79
CA ARG A 108 -8.35 -6.28 7.24
C ARG A 108 -7.58 -7.47 7.76
N THR A 109 -6.60 -7.23 8.60
CA THR A 109 -5.76 -8.28 9.19
C THR A 109 -5.18 -7.80 10.52
N ASN A 110 -4.60 -8.71 11.29
CA ASN A 110 -3.66 -8.35 12.35
C ASN A 110 -2.23 -8.65 11.88
N VAL A 111 -1.29 -7.73 12.08
CA VAL A 111 0.13 -7.87 11.71
C VAL A 111 1.03 -7.75 12.93
N SER A 112 2.11 -8.52 12.95
CA SER A 112 3.14 -8.42 14.00
C SER A 112 4.48 -8.81 13.40
N PHE A 113 5.56 -8.31 14.00
CA PHE A 113 6.93 -8.63 13.58
C PHE A 113 7.19 -10.15 13.52
N LEU A 114 6.58 -10.91 14.44
CA LEU A 114 6.79 -12.36 14.57
C LEU A 114 5.95 -13.21 13.61
N ASN A 115 4.71 -12.79 13.32
CA ASN A 115 3.75 -13.62 12.58
C ASN A 115 3.36 -13.06 11.21
N GLN A 116 3.91 -11.90 10.84
CA GLN A 116 3.71 -11.14 9.61
C GLN A 116 2.24 -10.78 9.31
N ILE A 117 1.33 -11.74 9.09
CA ILE A 117 -0.08 -11.53 8.74
C ILE A 117 -0.95 -12.65 9.36
N LYS A 118 -1.99 -12.29 10.14
CA LYS A 118 -2.97 -13.20 10.75
C LYS A 118 -4.41 -12.82 10.43
N ASP A 119 -5.24 -13.83 10.19
CA ASP A 119 -6.70 -13.71 10.04
C ASP A 119 -7.15 -12.69 8.97
N MET A 120 -6.38 -12.63 7.88
CA MET A 120 -6.61 -11.70 6.78
C MET A 120 -7.95 -11.97 6.10
N GLN A 121 -8.78 -10.94 6.04
CA GLN A 121 -10.02 -10.87 5.29
C GLN A 121 -9.87 -9.80 4.21
N TYR A 122 -10.50 -10.00 3.06
CA TYR A 122 -10.55 -8.98 2.02
C TYR A 122 -11.88 -9.01 1.27
N THR A 123 -12.25 -7.87 0.69
CA THR A 123 -13.38 -7.72 -0.21
C THR A 123 -13.00 -6.78 -1.35
N THR A 124 -13.74 -6.84 -2.44
CA THR A 124 -13.54 -5.98 -3.61
C THR A 124 -14.77 -5.16 -3.94
N VAL A 125 -14.55 -3.95 -4.46
CA VAL A 125 -15.59 -3.02 -4.93
C VAL A 125 -15.24 -2.62 -6.34
N PHE A 126 -16.22 -2.62 -7.24
CA PHE A 126 -16.04 -2.22 -8.63
C PHE A 126 -16.93 -1.03 -8.93
N ASN A 127 -16.33 0.05 -9.43
CA ASN A 127 -17.03 1.18 -10.02
C ASN A 127 -16.60 1.31 -11.49
N ILE A 128 -17.17 0.45 -12.34
CA ILE A 128 -16.79 0.33 -13.76
C ILE A 128 -18.05 0.39 -14.61
N LYS A 129 -18.09 1.36 -15.54
CA LYS A 129 -19.25 1.60 -16.41
C LYS A 129 -19.30 0.61 -17.59
N ALA A 130 -18.14 0.28 -18.17
CA ALA A 130 -18.05 -0.60 -19.33
C ALA A 130 -18.12 -2.08 -18.93
N LYS A 131 -19.12 -2.80 -19.46
CA LYS A 131 -19.40 -4.19 -19.08
C LYS A 131 -18.25 -5.15 -19.40
N ASP A 132 -17.65 -5.02 -20.58
CA ASP A 132 -16.55 -5.87 -21.03
C ASP A 132 -15.30 -5.74 -20.14
N ILE A 133 -15.03 -4.53 -19.63
CA ILE A 133 -13.96 -4.28 -18.67
C ILE A 133 -14.32 -4.85 -17.31
N LEU A 134 -15.55 -4.65 -16.83
CA LEU A 134 -16.02 -5.19 -15.56
C LEU A 134 -15.93 -6.72 -15.51
N ASP A 135 -16.34 -7.40 -16.58
CA ASP A 135 -16.29 -8.86 -16.67
C ASP A 135 -14.83 -9.37 -16.58
N LYS A 136 -13.90 -8.71 -17.27
CA LYS A 136 -12.47 -9.04 -17.21
C LYS A 136 -11.88 -8.81 -15.81
N LEU A 137 -12.21 -7.70 -15.17
CA LEU A 137 -11.73 -7.38 -13.81
C LEU A 137 -12.27 -8.36 -12.77
N ARG A 138 -13.52 -8.82 -12.92
CA ARG A 138 -14.08 -9.86 -12.05
C ARG A 138 -13.39 -11.20 -12.23
N GLN A 139 -13.10 -11.59 -13.48
CA GLN A 139 -12.35 -12.82 -13.74
C GLN A 139 -10.95 -12.74 -13.13
N ASP A 140 -10.24 -11.64 -13.35
CA ASP A 140 -8.92 -11.40 -12.78
C ASP A 140 -8.94 -11.31 -11.24
N GLU A 141 -10.02 -10.80 -10.64
CA GLU A 141 -10.23 -10.86 -9.18
C GLU A 141 -10.36 -12.31 -8.71
N MET A 142 -11.18 -13.13 -9.39
CA MET A 142 -11.37 -14.54 -9.00
C MET A 142 -10.06 -15.33 -9.06
N GLU A 143 -9.19 -15.01 -10.02
CA GLU A 143 -7.91 -15.68 -10.23
C GLU A 143 -6.82 -15.19 -9.28
N THR A 144 -6.73 -13.87 -9.03
CA THR A 144 -5.56 -13.26 -8.38
C THR A 144 -5.88 -12.27 -7.24
N GLY A 145 -7.16 -12.00 -6.97
CA GLY A 145 -7.61 -10.99 -6.00
C GLY A 145 -7.06 -11.20 -4.60
N LYS A 146 -7.15 -12.44 -4.08
CA LYS A 146 -6.59 -12.79 -2.76
C LYS A 146 -5.07 -12.59 -2.68
N TYR A 147 -4.36 -12.92 -3.77
CA TYR A 147 -2.91 -12.73 -3.81
C TYR A 147 -2.55 -11.24 -3.80
N ARG A 148 -3.21 -10.41 -4.61
CA ARG A 148 -3.00 -8.96 -4.61
C ARG A 148 -3.32 -8.32 -3.27
N ALA A 149 -4.43 -8.72 -2.65
CA ALA A 149 -4.78 -8.26 -1.31
C ALA A 149 -3.66 -8.58 -0.31
N LYS A 150 -3.09 -9.80 -0.37
CA LYS A 150 -1.97 -10.20 0.51
C LYS A 150 -0.70 -9.38 0.24
N VAL A 151 -0.38 -9.12 -1.03
CA VAL A 151 0.77 -8.28 -1.41
C VAL A 151 0.59 -6.86 -0.87
N ASN A 152 -0.59 -6.25 -1.05
CA ASN A 152 -0.86 -4.92 -0.50
C ASN A 152 -0.65 -4.89 1.01
N VAL A 153 -1.23 -5.85 1.74
CA VAL A 153 -1.07 -5.95 3.20
C VAL A 153 0.40 -6.15 3.59
N GLN A 154 1.16 -6.95 2.85
CA GLN A 154 2.58 -7.13 3.11
C GLN A 154 3.35 -5.81 2.93
N GLU A 155 3.14 -5.10 1.82
CA GLU A 155 3.74 -3.77 1.60
C GLU A 155 3.38 -2.79 2.72
N ARG A 156 2.15 -2.86 3.25
CA ARG A 156 1.72 -2.04 4.38
C ARG A 156 2.34 -2.48 5.70
N ALA A 157 2.57 -3.77 5.91
CA ALA A 157 3.29 -4.27 7.07
C ALA A 157 4.77 -3.83 7.02
N ASP A 158 5.37 -3.82 5.83
CA ASP A 158 6.76 -3.41 5.61
C ASP A 158 6.97 -1.92 5.97
N VAL A 159 5.97 -1.05 5.81
CA VAL A 159 6.01 0.34 6.33
C VAL A 159 6.26 0.37 7.84
N LEU A 160 5.71 -0.58 8.60
CA LEU A 160 5.96 -0.65 10.04
C LEU A 160 7.39 -1.08 10.35
N SER A 161 7.94 -2.09 9.66
CA SER A 161 9.32 -2.54 9.92
C SER A 161 10.38 -1.57 9.39
N ASP A 162 10.13 -0.97 8.23
CA ASP A 162 11.16 -0.28 7.46
C ASP A 162 11.16 1.22 7.73
N ILE A 163 10.05 1.76 8.25
CA ILE A 163 9.90 3.18 8.51
C ILE A 163 9.53 3.40 9.97
N VAL A 164 8.34 2.99 10.40
CA VAL A 164 7.76 3.48 11.66
C VAL A 164 8.43 2.90 12.92
N CYS A 165 8.80 1.61 12.89
CA CYS A 165 9.23 0.85 14.06
C CYS A 165 10.66 0.31 13.95
N GLN A 166 11.55 1.10 13.37
CA GLN A 166 13.00 0.83 13.37
C GLN A 166 13.55 0.65 14.79
#